data_AF-A0A7V4G860-F1
#
_entry.id   AF-A0A7V4G860-F1
#
_cell.length_a   1.000
_cell.length_b   1.000
_cell.length_c   1.000
_cell.angle_alpha   90.00
_cell.angle_beta   90.00
_cell.angle_gamma   90.00
#
_symmetry.space_group_name_H-M   'P 1'
#
loop_
_entity.id
_entity.type
_entity.pdbx_description
1 polymer ?
#
loop_
_entity_poly.entity_id
_entity_poly.type
_entity_poly.pdbx_seq_one_letter_code
_entity_poly.pdbx_strand_id
1 'polypeptide(L)' 'MLNEYGTDISSLATVPPDKLVVAVLPHPYHGRLVERVILYVRPHVTLKGERYKLTWWNDGVAYYEPFCP' A
#
# COMPACT_ATOMS: atom_id res chain seq x y z
N MET A 1 -23.27 -21.87 7.08
CA MET A 1 -23.52 -20.67 6.26
C MET A 1 -23.81 -19.52 7.20
N LEU A 2 -22.93 -18.53 7.22
CA LEU A 2 -23.10 -17.25 7.92
C LEU A 2 -22.65 -16.20 6.91
N ASN A 3 -23.60 -15.39 6.42
CA ASN A 3 -23.32 -14.19 5.65
C ASN A 3 -23.30 -12.98 6.61
N GLU A 4 -22.72 -11.88 6.12
CA GLU A 4 -22.92 -10.47 6.54
C GLU A 4 -21.94 -9.90 7.60
N TYR A 5 -20.96 -9.14 7.09
CA TYR A 5 -20.27 -8.01 7.74
C TYR A 5 -19.78 -8.15 9.20
N GLY A 6 -19.13 -9.26 9.53
CA GLY A 6 -18.27 -9.34 10.72
C GLY A 6 -16.81 -9.12 10.33
N THR A 7 -16.25 -7.92 10.55
CA THR A 7 -14.79 -7.78 10.57
C THR A 7 -14.31 -8.42 11.87
N ASP A 8 -13.88 -9.68 11.79
CA ASP A 8 -13.42 -10.45 12.94
C ASP A 8 -12.07 -9.86 13.42
N ILE A 9 -12.12 -9.03 14.46
CA ILE A 9 -10.96 -8.39 15.08
C ILE A 9 -10.03 -9.44 15.72
N SER A 10 -10.48 -10.70 15.90
CA SER A 10 -9.63 -11.79 16.41
C SER A 10 -8.68 -12.38 15.35
N SER A 11 -8.89 -12.07 14.06
CA SER A 11 -8.06 -12.54 12.95
C SER A 11 -6.79 -11.71 12.71
N LEU A 12 -6.37 -10.89 13.68
CA LEU A 12 -5.02 -10.31 13.75
C LEU A 12 -3.97 -11.38 14.06
N ALA A 13 -4.07 -12.55 13.43
CA ALA A 13 -2.91 -13.39 13.21
C ALA A 13 -1.88 -12.45 12.58
N THR A 14 -0.85 -12.13 13.36
CA THR A 14 0.28 -11.33 12.93
C THR A 14 1.09 -12.23 12.02
N VAL A 15 0.50 -12.63 10.89
CA VAL A 15 1.19 -13.34 9.82
C VAL A 15 2.22 -12.34 9.34
N PRO A 16 3.52 -12.57 9.61
CA PRO A 16 4.54 -11.74 9.01
C PRO A 16 4.30 -11.79 7.51
N PRO A 17 4.41 -10.66 6.78
CA PRO A 17 4.12 -10.69 5.37
C PRO A 17 5.00 -11.74 4.70
N ASP A 18 4.37 -12.76 4.11
CA ASP A 18 5.07 -13.86 3.42
C ASP A 18 5.97 -13.34 2.30
N LYS A 19 5.70 -12.10 1.84
CA LYS A 19 6.44 -11.39 0.82
C LYS A 19 6.59 -9.91 1.19
N LEU A 20 7.83 -9.43 1.26
CA LEU A 20 8.12 -8.00 1.33
C LEU A 20 7.63 -7.34 0.04
N VAL A 21 7.00 -6.17 0.18
CA VAL A 21 6.50 -5.40 -0.96
C VAL A 21 7.36 -4.17 -1.15
N VAL A 22 7.76 -3.90 -2.38
CA VAL A 22 8.43 -2.66 -2.78
C VAL A 22 7.37 -1.70 -3.29
N ALA A 23 7.15 -0.62 -2.56
CA ALA A 23 6.36 0.52 -3.00
C ALA A 23 7.21 1.42 -3.90
N VAL A 24 6.73 1.65 -5.13
CA VAL A 24 7.31 2.58 -6.09
C VAL A 24 6.47 3.85 -6.10
N LEU A 25 7.08 4.96 -5.71
CA LEU A 25 6.42 6.24 -5.46
C LEU A 25 7.12 7.35 -6.27
N PRO A 26 6.49 7.90 -7.33
CA PRO A 26 7.02 9.03 -8.08
C PRO A 26 6.93 10.31 -7.25
N HIS A 27 7.99 11.10 -7.20
CA HIS A 27 7.96 12.40 -6.51
C HIS A 27 6.93 13.33 -7.17
N PRO A 28 6.04 14.01 -6.41
CA PRO A 28 4.92 14.77 -6.98
C PRO A 28 5.35 15.89 -7.92
N TYR A 29 6.49 16.54 -7.66
CA TYR A 29 6.91 17.71 -8.42
C TYR A 29 7.76 17.41 -9.67
N HIS A 30 8.44 16.26 -9.71
CA HIS A 30 9.42 15.97 -10.76
C HIS A 30 9.47 14.51 -11.21
N GLY A 31 8.53 13.67 -10.76
CA GLY A 31 8.32 12.30 -11.24
C GLY A 31 9.43 11.29 -10.91
N ARG A 32 10.49 11.68 -10.20
CA ARG A 32 11.58 10.76 -9.84
C ARG A 32 11.04 9.66 -8.95
N LEU A 33 11.29 8.42 -9.33
CA LEU A 33 10.83 7.25 -8.58
C LEU A 33 11.63 7.09 -7.28
N VAL A 34 10.93 6.78 -6.21
CA VAL A 34 11.47 6.41 -4.91
C VAL A 34 10.91 5.05 -4.54
N GLU A 35 11.80 4.15 -4.13
CA GLU A 35 11.43 2.81 -3.70
C GLU A 35 11.45 2.72 -2.17
N ARG A 36 10.45 2.05 -1.60
CA ARG A 36 10.33 1.80 -0.16
C ARG A 36 9.81 0.41 0.10
N VAL A 37 10.45 -0.32 0.99
CA VAL A 37 9.91 -1.60 1.47
C VAL A 37 8.73 -1.31 2.41
N ILE A 38 7.58 -1.91 2.14
CA ILE A 38 6.38 -1.88 2.95
C ILE A 38 5.96 -3.31 3.31
N LEU A 39 5.32 -3.45 4.48
CA LEU A 39 4.84 -4.74 4.95
C LEU A 39 3.45 -5.09 4.39
N TYR A 40 2.64 -4.07 4.07
CA TYR A 40 1.27 -4.25 3.62
C TYR A 40 0.91 -3.23 2.56
N VAL A 41 0.29 -3.68 1.47
CA VAL A 41 -0.27 -2.80 0.44
C VAL A 41 -1.55 -2.16 0.97
N ARG A 42 -1.64 -0.84 0.86
CA ARG A 42 -2.82 -0.06 1.24
C ARG A 42 -3.32 0.74 0.04
N PRO A 43 -4.64 0.99 -0.09
CA PRO A 43 -5.18 1.83 -1.17
C PRO A 43 -4.60 3.26 -1.16
N HIS A 44 -4.23 3.76 0.02
CA HIS A 44 -3.60 5.06 0.19
C HIS A 44 -2.44 4.99 1.16
N VAL A 45 -1.39 5.75 0.89
CA VAL A 45 -0.22 5.90 1.77
C VAL A 45 0.21 7.36 1.83
N THR A 46 0.82 7.76 2.94
CA THR A 46 1.38 9.11 3.10
C THR A 46 2.88 9.00 3.24
N LEU A 47 3.64 9.68 2.38
CA LEU A 47 5.09 9.75 2.43
C LEU A 47 5.54 11.21 2.47
N LYS A 48 6.24 11.60 3.54
CA LYS A 48 6.74 12.98 3.74
C LYS A 48 5.65 14.07 3.62
N GLY A 49 4.43 13.77 4.08
CA GLY A 49 3.30 14.70 4.02
C GLY A 49 2.48 14.62 2.74
N GLU A 50 2.99 13.97 1.70
CA GLU A 50 2.31 13.80 0.42
C GLU A 50 1.47 12.52 0.43
N ARG A 51 0.24 12.60 -0.07
CA ARG A 51 -0.65 11.44 -0.19
C ARG A 51 -0.48 10.77 -1.53
N TYR A 52 -0.56 9.46 -1.52
CA TYR A 52 -0.49 8.65 -2.72
C TYR A 52 -1.62 7.65 -2.76
N LYS A 53 -2.09 7.37 -3.96
CA LYS A 53 -3.12 6.36 -4.25
C LYS A 53 -2.49 5.17 -4.95
N LEU A 54 -2.90 3.97 -4.56
CA LEU A 54 -2.50 2.74 -5.21
C LEU A 54 -3.08 2.68 -6.63
N THR A 55 -2.23 2.48 -7.63
CA THR A 55 -2.65 2.32 -9.04
C THR A 55 -2.59 0.87 -9.48
N TRP A 56 -1.56 0.15 -9.05
CA TRP A 56 -1.35 -1.24 -9.41
C TRP A 56 -0.53 -1.96 -8.34
N TRP A 57 -0.78 -3.25 -8.14
CA TRP A 57 0.11 -4.10 -7.38
C TRP A 57 0.13 -5.50 -7.96
N ASN A 58 1.31 -6.11 -8.00
CA ASN A 58 1.48 -7.52 -8.30
C ASN A 58 2.88 -7.97 -7.87
N ASP A 59 3.03 -9.26 -7.58
CA ASP A 59 4.33 -9.93 -7.40
C ASP A 59 5.31 -9.26 -6.41
N GLY A 60 4.80 -8.58 -5.37
CA GLY A 60 5.64 -7.90 -4.39
C GLY A 60 6.09 -6.50 -4.80
N VAL A 61 5.49 -5.90 -5.82
CA VAL A 61 5.68 -4.49 -6.19
C VAL A 61 4.33 -3.79 -6.17
N ALA A 62 4.26 -2.62 -5.54
CA ALA A 62 3.08 -1.78 -5.50
C ALA A 62 3.42 -0.40 -6.07
N TYR A 63 2.72 0.01 -7.11
CA TYR A 63 2.85 1.32 -7.71
C TYR A 63 1.81 2.28 -7.13
N TYR A 64 2.31 3.45 -6.76
CA TYR A 64 1.54 4.52 -6.18
C TYR A 64 1.65 5.76 -7.06
N GLU A 65 0.58 6.52 -7.19
CA GLU A 65 0.57 7.83 -7.84
C GLU A 65 0.31 8.94 -6.81
N PRO A 66 0.87 10.14 -6.98
CA PRO A 66 0.60 11.25 -6.08
C PRO A 66 -0.87 11.64 -6.21
N PHE A 67 -1.52 11.81 -5.07
CA PHE A 67 -2.89 12.28 -5.04
C PHE A 67 -2.90 13.81 -5.18
N CYS A 68 -3.14 14.32 -6.38
CA CYS A 68 -3.50 15.73 -6.54
C CYS A 68 -4.97 15.91 -6.11
N PRO A 69 -5.25 16.80 -5.15
CA PRO A 69 -6.62 17.17 -4.81
C PRO A 69 -7.35 17.88 -5.95
#